data_AF-A0A2E6GDC3-F1
#
_entry.id   AF-A0A2E6GDC3-F1
#
_cell.length_a   1.000
_cell.length_b   1.000
_cell.length_c   1.000
_cell.angle_alpha   90.00
_cell.angle_beta   90.00
_cell.angle_gamma   90.00
#
_symmetry.space_group_name_H-M   'P 1'
#
loop_
_entity.id
_entity.type
_entity.pdbx_description
1 polymer ?
#
loop_
_entity_poly.entity_id
_entity_poly.type
_entity_poly.pdbx_seq_one_letter_code
_entity_poly.pdbx_strand_id
1 'polypeptide(L)'
;MINKFFIVLIILISLGCTSGVATSKTAVLVEATIITNPTRGAGAVADRGSGPRKELDREVNLPNIIWSDFEYRRIAAGRGFAQTQAEFCVVEGDGVADFKEGTKVEILEEARCMNVLHQNEGKSPSKYVIGLTKVKILDSGAIGWTWSKSVSSSSQ
;
A
#
# COMPACT_ATOMS: atom_id res chain seq x y z
N MET A 1 23.22 57.11 -37.37
CA MET A 1 22.05 56.81 -36.50
C MET A 1 21.51 55.45 -36.90
N ILE A 2 21.91 54.38 -36.19
CA ILE A 2 21.37 53.03 -36.39
C ILE A 2 20.40 52.79 -35.23
N ASN A 3 19.12 52.62 -35.57
CA ASN A 3 18.03 52.50 -34.61
C ASN A 3 17.27 51.20 -34.89
N LYS A 4 17.25 50.34 -33.87
CA LYS A 4 16.24 49.32 -33.54
C LYS A 4 15.82 48.35 -34.66
N PHE A 5 16.08 47.06 -34.47
CA PHE A 5 14.99 46.08 -34.38
C PHE A 5 15.51 44.79 -33.72
N PHE A 6 15.11 44.61 -32.46
CA PHE A 6 15.13 43.35 -31.72
C PHE A 6 14.04 42.47 -32.33
N ILE A 7 14.37 41.32 -32.93
CA ILE A 7 13.39 40.26 -33.20
C ILE A 7 13.97 38.95 -32.68
N VAL A 8 13.48 38.58 -31.51
CA VAL A 8 13.64 37.29 -30.84
C VAL A 8 12.80 36.28 -31.61
N LEU A 9 13.43 35.28 -32.24
CA LEU A 9 12.72 34.14 -32.82
C LEU A 9 12.83 32.96 -31.85
N ILE A 10 11.82 32.84 -30.99
CA ILE A 10 11.56 31.66 -30.16
C ILE A 10 11.13 30.53 -31.09
N ILE A 11 11.99 29.54 -31.28
CA ILE A 11 11.62 28.30 -31.96
C ILE A 11 10.81 27.45 -30.97
N LEU A 12 9.55 27.26 -31.34
CA LEU A 12 8.55 26.43 -30.68
C LEU A 12 9.09 25.00 -30.46
N ILE A 13 9.12 24.60 -29.19
CA ILE A 13 9.39 23.25 -28.72
C ILE A 13 8.27 22.35 -29.26
N SER A 14 8.58 21.50 -30.24
CA SER A 14 7.62 20.52 -30.75
C SER A 14 7.39 19.41 -29.73
N LEU A 15 6.10 19.08 -29.61
CA LEU A 15 5.51 18.09 -28.74
C LEU A 15 6.23 16.75 -28.77
N GLY A 16 6.64 16.30 -27.58
CA GLY A 16 6.97 14.92 -27.29
C GLY A 16 6.33 14.54 -25.96
N CYS A 17 5.01 14.63 -25.84
CA CYS A 17 4.33 13.90 -24.78
C CYS A 17 4.33 12.43 -25.20
N THR A 18 5.41 11.73 -24.85
CA THR A 18 5.41 10.28 -24.82
C THR A 18 4.40 9.90 -23.74
N SER A 19 3.16 9.61 -24.15
CA SER A 19 2.22 8.91 -23.31
C SER A 19 2.88 7.58 -22.97
N GLY A 20 3.46 7.49 -21.78
CA GLY A 20 3.84 6.20 -21.23
C GLY A 20 2.57 5.37 -21.23
N VAL A 21 2.52 4.35 -22.08
CA VAL A 21 1.53 3.28 -21.96
C VAL A 21 1.74 2.74 -20.55
N ALA A 22 0.85 3.09 -19.63
CA ALA A 22 0.79 2.46 -18.33
C ALA A 22 0.47 1.00 -18.63
N THR A 23 1.48 0.14 -18.60
CA THR A 23 1.30 -1.31 -18.71
C THR A 23 0.47 -1.72 -17.51
N SER A 24 -0.85 -1.84 -17.70
CA SER A 24 -1.77 -2.28 -16.66
C SER A 24 -1.36 -3.69 -16.23
N LYS A 25 -0.74 -3.82 -15.07
CA LYS A 25 -0.33 -5.13 -14.55
C LYS A 25 -1.58 -5.85 -14.06
N THR A 26 -2.00 -6.88 -14.79
CA THR A 26 -3.09 -7.75 -14.37
C THR A 26 -2.59 -8.71 -13.29
N ALA A 27 -3.45 -9.00 -12.31
CA ALA A 27 -3.19 -9.91 -11.21
C ALA A 27 -4.46 -10.66 -10.82
N VAL A 28 -4.33 -11.60 -9.90
CA VAL A 28 -5.44 -12.30 -9.26
C VAL A 28 -5.41 -12.07 -7.76
N LEU A 29 -6.61 -11.94 -7.17
CA LEU A 29 -6.75 -11.86 -5.73
C LEU A 29 -6.61 -13.24 -5.10
N VAL A 30 -5.82 -13.32 -4.04
CA VAL A 30 -5.56 -14.53 -3.27
C VAL A 30 -5.72 -14.25 -1.77
N GLU A 31 -5.97 -15.31 -1.00
CA GLU A 31 -5.93 -15.21 0.46
C GLU A 31 -4.50 -14.84 0.90
N ALA A 32 -4.40 -13.93 1.87
CA ALA A 32 -3.11 -13.47 2.36
C ALA A 32 -2.86 -13.92 3.78
N THR A 33 -1.67 -14.45 4.00
CA THR A 33 -1.20 -14.83 5.33
C THR A 33 0.11 -14.11 5.64
N ILE A 34 0.24 -13.64 6.88
CA ILE A 34 1.43 -12.96 7.36
C ILE A 34 1.90 -13.54 8.69
N ILE A 35 3.19 -13.35 8.96
CA ILE A 35 3.77 -13.62 10.26
C ILE A 35 3.79 -12.32 11.04
N THR A 36 3.10 -12.31 12.17
CA THR A 36 3.15 -11.23 13.15
C THR A 36 4.03 -11.65 14.32
N ASN A 37 4.72 -10.70 14.94
CA ASN A 37 5.48 -10.95 16.15
C ASN A 37 5.28 -9.76 17.10
N PRO A 38 4.79 -9.96 18.33
CA PRO A 38 4.49 -8.87 19.26
C PRO A 38 5.76 -8.11 19.71
N THR A 39 6.96 -8.67 19.54
CA THR A 39 8.22 -7.98 19.81
C THR A 39 8.70 -7.13 18.64
N ARG A 40 8.05 -7.22 17.47
CA ARG A 40 8.33 -6.36 16.31
C ARG A 40 7.38 -5.16 16.33
N GLY A 41 7.89 -3.99 16.71
CA GLY A 41 7.23 -2.73 16.40
C GLY A 41 7.34 -2.42 14.89
N ALA A 42 6.38 -1.68 14.35
CA ALA A 42 6.49 -1.05 13.04
C ALA A 42 7.71 -0.12 13.01
N GLY A 43 8.75 -0.45 12.25
CA GLY A 43 10.01 0.30 12.26
C GLY A 43 10.95 -0.03 13.44
N ALA A 44 10.75 -1.16 14.13
CA ALA A 44 11.74 -1.67 15.07
C ALA A 44 13.02 -2.08 14.31
N VAL A 45 13.99 -1.18 14.25
CA VAL A 45 15.37 -1.51 13.92
C VAL A 45 15.85 -2.49 15.00
N ALA A 46 16.52 -3.57 14.60
CA ALA A 46 17.03 -4.63 15.48
C ALA A 46 18.21 -4.17 16.37
N ASP A 47 18.17 -2.94 16.88
CA ASP A 47 19.31 -2.20 17.42
C ASP A 47 19.56 -2.45 18.92
N ARG A 48 18.98 -3.51 19.50
CA ARG A 48 19.20 -3.90 20.90
C ARG A 48 19.65 -5.35 21.08
N GLY A 49 20.35 -5.91 20.08
CA GLY A 49 21.04 -7.21 20.18
C GLY A 49 20.14 -8.43 20.37
N SER A 50 18.83 -8.24 20.50
CA SER A 50 17.82 -9.27 20.64
C SER A 50 17.00 -9.24 19.35
N GLY A 51 17.37 -10.09 18.39
CA GLY A 51 16.52 -10.33 17.23
C GLY A 51 15.10 -10.73 17.66
N PRO A 52 14.11 -10.62 16.78
CA PRO A 52 12.76 -11.08 17.09
C PRO A 52 12.79 -12.53 17.55
N ARG A 53 12.18 -12.80 18.72
CA ARG A 53 12.03 -14.15 19.25
C ARG A 53 11.12 -14.92 18.31
N LYS A 54 11.69 -15.79 17.47
CA LYS A 54 10.94 -16.56 16.46
C LYS A 54 9.85 -17.43 17.10
N GLU A 55 10.02 -17.79 18.38
CA GLU A 55 9.05 -18.56 19.15
C GLU A 55 7.72 -17.80 19.39
N LEU A 56 7.74 -16.47 19.20
CA LEU A 56 6.57 -15.60 19.31
C LEU A 56 5.97 -15.23 17.94
N ASP A 57 6.51 -15.77 16.85
CA ASP A 57 5.92 -15.61 15.53
C ASP A 57 4.56 -16.30 15.51
N ARG A 58 3.55 -15.57 15.04
CA ARG A 58 2.17 -16.04 14.87
C ARG A 58 1.75 -15.81 13.44
N GLU A 59 1.34 -16.89 12.80
CA GLU A 59 0.71 -16.84 11.50
C GLU A 59 -0.71 -16.27 11.65
N VAL A 60 -1.05 -15.30 10.81
CA VAL A 60 -2.33 -14.61 10.80
C VAL A 60 -2.85 -14.56 9.38
N ASN A 61 -4.04 -15.14 9.18
CA ASN A 61 -4.79 -14.99 7.94
C ASN A 61 -5.47 -13.61 7.95
N LEU A 62 -5.25 -12.86 6.87
CA LEU A 62 -5.83 -11.54 6.68
C LEU A 62 -7.23 -11.68 6.07
N PRO A 63 -8.17 -10.82 6.45
CA PRO A 63 -9.52 -10.85 5.87
C PRO A 63 -9.48 -10.50 4.38
N ASN A 64 -10.32 -11.16 3.58
CA ASN A 64 -10.43 -10.91 2.13
C ASN A 64 -11.26 -9.66 1.84
N ILE A 65 -10.70 -8.50 2.16
CA ILE A 65 -11.39 -7.21 2.25
C ILE A 65 -10.84 -6.20 1.23
N ILE A 66 -11.70 -5.28 0.79
CA ILE A 66 -11.36 -4.11 -0.01
C ILE A 66 -11.88 -2.86 0.71
N TRP A 67 -11.01 -1.88 0.91
CA TRP A 67 -11.38 -0.55 1.41
C TRP A 67 -11.49 0.46 0.27
N SER A 68 -12.36 1.45 0.42
CA SER A 68 -12.43 2.60 -0.51
C SER A 68 -11.14 3.42 -0.50
N ASP A 69 -10.59 3.61 0.69
CA ASP A 69 -9.53 4.55 1.01
C ASP A 69 -8.84 4.19 2.32
N PHE A 70 -7.83 4.96 2.67
CA PHE A 70 -7.10 4.88 3.92
C PHE A 70 -6.44 6.24 4.22
N GLU A 71 -5.99 6.44 5.45
CA GLU A 71 -5.23 7.63 5.86
C GLU A 71 -3.75 7.29 6.10
N TYR A 72 -2.82 8.08 5.57
CA TYR A 72 -1.43 8.03 6.02
C TYR A 72 -1.28 8.71 7.37
N ARG A 73 -0.89 7.97 8.40
CA ARG A 73 -0.69 8.51 9.75
C ARG A 73 0.67 8.12 10.32
N ARG A 74 1.36 9.09 10.93
CA ARG A 74 2.54 8.80 11.76
C ARG A 74 2.10 8.50 13.18
N ILE A 75 2.32 7.26 13.63
CA ILE A 75 1.98 6.81 14.98
C ILE A 75 3.15 6.05 15.60
N ALA A 76 3.09 5.83 16.92
CA ALA A 76 4.11 5.08 17.63
C ALA A 76 4.30 3.65 17.06
N ALA A 77 5.57 3.31 16.82
CA ALA A 77 6.06 2.05 16.26
C ALA A 77 5.56 0.82 17.02
N GLY A 78 5.41 0.90 18.35
CA GLY A 78 4.94 -0.22 19.16
C GLY A 78 5.17 -0.02 20.65
N ARG A 79 4.78 -1.02 21.47
CA ARG A 79 5.10 -1.04 22.90
C ARG A 79 6.61 -1.05 23.08
N GLY A 80 7.13 -0.17 23.93
CA GLY A 80 8.58 0.01 24.13
C GLY A 80 9.28 0.90 23.10
N PHE A 81 8.60 1.29 22.01
CA PHE A 81 9.10 2.18 20.97
C PHE A 81 8.21 3.43 20.81
N ALA A 82 7.64 3.92 21.91
CA ALA A 82 6.73 5.07 21.90
C ALA A 82 7.37 6.36 21.35
N GLN A 83 8.69 6.47 21.47
CA GLN A 83 9.48 7.60 20.95
C GLN A 83 9.80 7.47 19.44
N THR A 84 9.61 6.29 18.87
CA THR A 84 9.83 6.03 17.44
C THR A 84 8.48 6.09 16.73
N GLN A 85 8.29 7.09 15.87
CA GLN A 85 7.13 7.15 15.00
C GLN A 85 7.41 6.44 13.69
N ALA A 86 6.46 5.64 13.23
CA ALA A 86 6.45 5.03 11.90
C ALA A 86 5.22 5.50 11.13
N GLU A 87 5.33 5.49 9.80
CA GLU A 87 4.17 5.73 8.94
C GLU A 87 3.33 4.46 8.82
N PHE A 88 2.02 4.64 8.93
CA PHE A 88 1.00 3.60 8.77
C PHE A 88 -0.04 4.03 7.73
N CYS A 89 -0.58 3.05 7.00
CA CYS A 89 -1.89 3.18 6.40
C CYS A 89 -2.95 2.80 7.42
N VAL A 90 -3.83 3.73 7.75
CA VAL A 90 -4.93 3.52 8.69
C VAL A 90 -6.19 3.23 7.89
N VAL A 91 -6.73 2.03 8.05
CA VAL A 91 -7.98 1.58 7.43
C VAL A 91 -9.01 1.33 8.53
N GLU A 92 -10.26 1.68 8.25
CA GLU A 92 -11.36 1.60 9.21
C GLU A 92 -12.45 0.62 8.72
N GLY A 93 -13.07 -0.06 9.68
CA GLY A 93 -14.22 -0.93 9.46
C GLY A 93 -13.93 -2.19 8.64
N ASP A 94 -15.03 -2.85 8.26
CA ASP A 94 -15.04 -4.10 7.50
C ASP A 94 -14.98 -3.88 5.97
N GLY A 95 -14.54 -2.70 5.53
CA GLY A 95 -14.34 -2.38 4.12
C GLY A 95 -15.65 -2.13 3.38
N VAL A 96 -15.56 -1.97 2.06
CA VAL A 96 -16.70 -1.74 1.16
C VAL A 96 -17.10 -2.98 0.39
N ALA A 97 -16.23 -3.98 0.34
CA ALA A 97 -16.49 -5.26 -0.31
C ALA A 97 -15.54 -6.34 0.22
N ASP A 98 -16.03 -7.58 0.25
CA ASP A 98 -15.19 -8.76 0.31
C ASP A 98 -14.79 -9.20 -1.10
N PHE A 99 -13.65 -9.86 -1.25
CA PHE A 99 -13.24 -10.46 -2.51
C PHE A 99 -13.19 -11.98 -2.46
N LYS A 100 -13.38 -12.60 -3.62
CA LYS A 100 -13.19 -14.05 -3.81
C LYS A 100 -11.80 -14.32 -4.37
N GLU A 101 -11.17 -15.40 -3.90
CA GLU A 101 -9.95 -15.89 -4.52
C GLU A 101 -10.16 -16.14 -6.02
N GLY A 102 -9.13 -15.83 -6.82
CA GLY A 102 -9.16 -15.93 -8.28
C GLY A 102 -9.80 -14.73 -8.98
N THR A 103 -10.34 -13.75 -8.24
CA THR A 103 -10.87 -12.51 -8.84
C THR A 103 -9.77 -11.79 -9.60
N LYS A 104 -9.99 -11.54 -10.89
CA LYS A 104 -9.02 -10.84 -11.73
C LYS A 104 -9.09 -9.34 -11.47
N VAL A 105 -7.91 -8.74 -11.33
CA VAL A 105 -7.77 -7.31 -11.04
C VAL A 105 -6.69 -6.67 -11.90
N GLU A 106 -6.83 -5.37 -12.11
CA GLU A 106 -5.76 -4.50 -12.58
C GLU A 106 -5.12 -3.81 -11.37
N ILE A 107 -3.79 -3.87 -11.27
CA ILE A 107 -3.02 -3.12 -10.26
C ILE A 107 -2.91 -1.67 -10.72
N LEU A 108 -3.40 -0.74 -9.90
CA LEU A 108 -3.37 0.69 -10.20
C LEU A 108 -2.23 1.42 -9.48
N GLU A 109 -2.00 1.08 -8.21
CA GLU A 109 -1.09 1.82 -7.33
C GLU A 109 -0.65 0.94 -6.15
N GLU A 110 0.53 1.19 -5.60
CA GLU A 110 0.98 0.64 -4.32
C GLU A 110 1.10 1.77 -3.30
N ALA A 111 0.57 1.55 -2.09
CA ALA A 111 0.71 2.51 -1.02
C ALA A 111 2.17 2.55 -0.57
N ARG A 112 2.67 3.73 -0.16
CA ARG A 112 4.05 3.88 0.32
C ARG A 112 4.28 3.32 1.73
N CYS A 113 3.21 3.05 2.48
CA CYS A 113 3.30 2.52 3.83
C CYS A 113 3.64 1.01 3.79
N MET A 114 4.39 0.54 4.79
CA MET A 114 4.65 -0.89 5.00
C MET A 114 4.09 -1.39 6.33
N ASN A 115 3.23 -0.58 6.96
CA ASN A 115 2.52 -0.90 8.18
C ASN A 115 1.06 -0.50 8.01
N VAL A 116 0.13 -1.40 8.32
CA VAL A 116 -1.30 -1.12 8.32
C VAL A 116 -1.82 -1.15 9.75
N LEU A 117 -2.58 -0.12 10.12
CA LEU A 117 -3.40 -0.11 11.33
C LEU A 117 -4.86 -0.33 10.90
N HIS A 118 -5.41 -1.49 11.24
CA HIS A 118 -6.81 -1.80 10.98
C HIS A 118 -7.66 -1.50 12.22
N GLN A 119 -8.53 -0.51 12.10
CA GLN A 119 -9.45 -0.08 13.15
C GLN A 119 -10.83 -0.67 12.89
N ASN A 120 -11.15 -1.79 13.55
CA ASN A 120 -12.48 -2.38 13.51
C ASN A 120 -13.32 -1.84 14.66
N GLU A 121 -14.55 -1.41 14.38
CA GLU A 121 -15.46 -0.95 15.42
C GLU A 121 -15.67 -2.04 16.47
N GLY A 122 -15.66 -1.64 17.75
CA GLY A 122 -15.84 -2.57 18.87
C GLY A 122 -14.67 -3.53 19.14
N LYS A 123 -13.57 -3.48 18.38
CA LYS A 123 -12.37 -4.31 18.60
C LYS A 123 -11.14 -3.45 18.86
N SER A 124 -10.13 -4.04 19.49
CA SER A 124 -8.82 -3.39 19.61
C SER A 124 -8.19 -3.25 18.21
N PRO A 125 -7.59 -2.08 17.87
CA PRO A 125 -6.91 -1.91 16.59
C PRO A 125 -5.80 -2.93 16.38
N SER A 126 -5.75 -3.51 15.19
CA SER A 126 -4.73 -4.50 14.80
C SER A 126 -3.65 -3.85 13.96
N LYS A 127 -2.38 -4.19 14.23
CA LYS A 127 -1.22 -3.70 13.47
C LYS A 127 -0.63 -4.82 12.66
N TYR A 128 -0.42 -4.58 11.37
CA TYR A 128 0.13 -5.54 10.43
C TYR A 128 1.33 -4.94 9.71
N VAL A 129 2.43 -5.69 9.60
CA VAL A 129 3.62 -5.28 8.84
C VAL A 129 3.46 -5.75 7.40
N ILE A 130 2.64 -5.02 6.65
CA ILE A 130 2.27 -5.27 5.26
C ILE A 130 1.90 -3.93 4.61
N GLY A 131 1.96 -3.84 3.28
CA GLY A 131 1.48 -2.68 2.53
C GLY A 131 0.05 -2.86 2.00
N LEU A 132 -0.44 -1.84 1.31
CA LEU A 132 -1.71 -1.88 0.58
C LEU A 132 -1.47 -1.70 -0.92
N THR A 133 -2.30 -2.35 -1.73
CA THR A 133 -2.29 -2.23 -3.19
C THR A 133 -3.67 -1.81 -3.65
N LYS A 134 -3.72 -0.77 -4.48
CA LYS A 134 -4.94 -0.30 -5.13
C LYS A 134 -5.20 -1.15 -6.36
N VAL A 135 -6.40 -1.70 -6.43
CA VAL A 135 -6.82 -2.60 -7.50
C VAL A 135 -8.14 -2.15 -8.09
N LYS A 136 -8.33 -2.47 -9.38
CA LYS A 136 -9.63 -2.43 -10.05
C LYS A 136 -10.07 -3.84 -10.37
N ILE A 137 -11.24 -4.24 -9.90
CA ILE A 137 -11.85 -5.53 -10.27
C ILE A 137 -12.26 -5.48 -11.74
N LEU A 138 -11.77 -6.42 -12.55
CA LEU A 138 -12.02 -6.39 -14.00
C LEU A 138 -13.50 -6.61 -14.34
N ASP A 139 -14.18 -7.50 -13.60
CA ASP A 139 -15.56 -7.89 -13.91
C ASP A 139 -16.57 -6.80 -13.55
N SER A 140 -16.40 -6.12 -12.40
CA SER A 140 -17.34 -5.11 -11.91
C SER A 140 -16.89 -3.66 -12.14
N GLY A 141 -15.61 -3.44 -12.41
CA GLY A 141 -15.01 -2.10 -12.47
C GLY A 141 -14.82 -1.42 -11.11
N ALA A 142 -15.16 -2.08 -10.00
CA ALA A 142 -14.99 -1.52 -8.66
C ALA A 142 -13.51 -1.29 -8.33
N ILE A 143 -13.20 -0.19 -7.66
CA ILE A 143 -11.84 0.22 -7.30
C ILE A 143 -11.72 0.31 -5.79
N GLY A 144 -10.61 -0.19 -5.24
CA GLY A 144 -10.30 -0.03 -3.83
C GLY A 144 -8.91 -0.54 -3.48
N TRP A 145 -8.60 -0.53 -2.20
CA TRP A 145 -7.33 -0.95 -1.62
C TRP A 145 -7.50 -2.30 -0.94
N THR A 146 -6.54 -3.19 -1.13
CA THR A 146 -6.47 -4.46 -0.40
C THR A 146 -5.04 -4.74 0.05
N TRP A 147 -4.83 -5.82 0.80
CA TRP A 147 -3.51 -6.23 1.27
C TRP A 147 -2.55 -6.48 0.11
N SER A 148 -1.32 -5.99 0.19
CA SER A 148 -0.37 -6.16 -0.93
C SER A 148 -0.06 -7.62 -1.24
N LYS A 149 -0.10 -8.50 -0.23
CA LYS A 149 0.04 -9.95 -0.41
C LYS A 149 -1.20 -10.67 -0.94
N SER A 150 -2.36 -10.00 -0.95
CA SER A 150 -3.56 -10.54 -1.60
C SER A 150 -3.52 -10.34 -3.11
N VAL A 151 -2.51 -9.66 -3.66
CA VAL A 151 -2.37 -9.42 -5.09
C VAL A 151 -1.24 -10.29 -5.63
N SER A 152 -1.60 -11.39 -6.27
CA SER A 152 -0.62 -12.27 -6.93
C SER A 152 -0.59 -11.94 -8.42
N SER A 153 0.54 -11.46 -8.93
CA SER A 153 0.75 -11.35 -10.36
C SER A 153 0.56 -12.73 -10.98
N SER A 154 -0.34 -12.87 -11.95
CA SER A 154 -0.36 -14.08 -12.76
C SER A 154 0.97 -14.14 -13.50
N SER A 155 1.86 -15.05 -13.11
CA SER A 155 3.02 -15.40 -13.92
C SER A 155 2.47 -15.86 -15.28
N GLN A 156 2.73 -15.05 -16.30
CA GLN A 156 2.37 -15.33 -17.69
C GLN A 156 3.29 -16.41 -18.26
#